data_AF-A0A432VR22-F1
#
_entry.id   AF-A0A432VR22-F1
#
_cell.length_a   1.000
_cell.length_b   1.000
_cell.length_c   1.000
_cell.angle_alpha   90.00
_cell.angle_beta   90.00
_cell.angle_gamma   90.00
#
_symmetry.space_group_name_H-M   'P 1'
#
loop_
_entity.id
_entity.type
_entity.pdbx_description
1 polymer ?
#
loop_
_entity_poly.entity_id
_entity_poly.type
_entity_poly.pdbx_seq_one_letter_code
_entity_poly.pdbx_strand_id
1 'polypeptide(L)'
;MTGDVSVFAISTKTKPLRAMSFPYHSTEAWLGFGCTSDSEWIFLGFSSTPNLNRTELLDGFNRIKTRARFNESVVDVVLTQRWGSSFLHFSEPKRITPRIIQSNTFLIELNWHRQDNVHFEINLTGSAAAIEQARTQCGSIAK
;
A
#
# COMPACT_ATOMS: atom_id res chain seq x y z
N MET A 1 6.08 22.41 -12.22
CA MET A 1 4.70 21.90 -12.10
C MET A 1 4.24 21.56 -13.51
N THR A 2 4.03 20.28 -13.80
CA THR A 2 3.79 19.77 -15.17
C THR A 2 2.31 19.77 -15.59
N GLY A 3 1.38 20.19 -14.73
CA GLY A 3 -0.05 20.19 -15.04
C GLY A 3 -0.71 18.80 -14.94
N ASP A 4 0.07 17.77 -14.63
CA ASP A 4 -0.43 16.39 -14.50
C ASP A 4 -1.36 16.27 -13.29
N VAL A 5 -2.59 15.82 -13.53
CA VAL A 5 -3.55 15.53 -12.47
C VAL A 5 -3.43 14.07 -12.06
N SER A 6 -3.34 13.83 -10.76
CA SER A 6 -3.44 12.50 -10.17
C SER A 6 -4.70 12.40 -9.31
N VAL A 7 -5.43 11.31 -9.45
CA VAL A 7 -6.61 11.02 -8.63
C VAL A 7 -6.31 9.85 -7.70
N PHE A 8 -6.85 9.90 -6.49
CA PHE A 8 -6.58 8.92 -5.45
C PHE A 8 -7.85 8.37 -4.83
N ALA A 9 -7.84 7.07 -4.54
CA ALA A 9 -8.78 6.41 -3.64
C ALA A 9 -7.99 5.85 -2.45
N ILE A 10 -8.30 6.33 -1.24
CA ILE A 10 -7.52 6.08 -0.03
C ILE A 10 -8.40 5.42 1.04
N SER A 11 -7.93 4.32 1.62
CA SER A 11 -8.61 3.66 2.73
C SER A 11 -8.57 4.50 4.00
N THR A 12 -9.41 4.16 4.97
CA THR A 12 -9.20 4.64 6.35
C THR A 12 -7.86 4.15 6.88
N LYS A 13 -7.28 4.90 7.82
CA LYS A 13 -6.07 4.49 8.54
C LYS A 13 -6.38 3.37 9.53
N THR A 14 -5.43 2.46 9.73
CA THR A 14 -5.52 1.36 10.68
C THR A 14 -4.25 1.28 11.52
N LYS A 15 -4.38 0.77 12.75
CA LYS A 15 -3.25 0.46 13.63
C LYS A 15 -2.77 -0.97 13.39
N PRO A 16 -1.54 -1.34 13.80
CA PRO A 16 -1.11 -2.72 13.75
C PRO A 16 -1.99 -3.58 14.67
N LEU A 17 -2.24 -4.84 14.29
CA LEU A 17 -3.05 -5.78 15.08
C LEU A 17 -2.47 -6.02 16.48
N ARG A 18 -1.14 -6.00 16.59
CA ARG A 18 -0.43 -5.98 17.86
C ARG A 18 0.23 -4.62 18.03
N ALA A 19 0.02 -4.00 19.20
CA ALA A 19 0.67 -2.74 19.53
C ALA A 19 2.19 -2.87 19.42
N MET A 20 2.81 -1.93 18.71
CA MET A 20 4.26 -1.86 18.55
C MET A 20 4.87 -1.16 19.75
N SER A 21 6.11 -1.54 20.10
CA SER A 21 6.89 -0.87 21.14
C SER A 21 7.58 0.38 20.59
N PHE A 22 8.22 1.16 21.48
CA PHE A 22 8.97 2.35 21.11
C PHE A 22 10.03 2.03 20.02
N PRO A 23 10.18 2.86 18.96
CA PRO A 23 9.55 4.17 18.77
C PRO A 23 8.22 4.16 17.98
N TYR A 24 7.64 3.00 17.65
CA TYR A 24 6.59 2.86 16.63
C TYR A 24 5.15 2.73 17.18
N HIS A 25 4.94 2.98 18.47
CA HIS A 25 3.65 2.80 19.16
C HIS A 25 2.45 3.51 18.50
N SER A 26 2.68 4.61 17.78
CA SER A 26 1.66 5.41 17.10
C SER A 26 1.62 5.19 15.58
N THR A 27 2.30 4.16 15.08
CA THR A 27 2.31 3.84 13.65
C THR A 27 0.92 3.40 13.19
N GLU A 28 0.45 4.05 12.13
CA GLU A 28 -0.77 3.74 11.40
C GLU A 28 -0.41 3.46 9.94
N ALA A 29 -1.20 2.63 9.27
CA ALA A 29 -1.07 2.33 7.85
C ALA A 29 -2.38 2.59 7.10
N TRP A 30 -2.30 2.88 5.81
CA TRP A 30 -3.44 2.93 4.90
C TRP A 30 -3.04 2.44 3.51
N LEU A 31 -4.02 1.99 2.74
CA LEU A 31 -3.84 1.57 1.35
C LEU A 31 -4.35 2.68 0.43
N GLY A 32 -3.58 2.97 -0.62
CA GLY A 32 -3.95 3.93 -1.65
C GLY A 32 -3.88 3.32 -3.04
N PHE A 33 -4.89 3.63 -3.84
CA PHE A 33 -4.86 3.54 -5.30
C PHE A 33 -4.65 4.95 -5.84
N GLY A 34 -3.73 5.12 -6.79
CA GLY A 34 -3.54 6.35 -7.52
C GLY A 34 -3.59 6.08 -9.03
N CYS A 35 -4.11 7.05 -9.78
CA CYS A 35 -4.05 7.02 -11.24
C CYS A 35 -3.78 8.39 -11.84
N THR A 36 -3.27 8.38 -13.07
CA THR A 36 -3.33 9.47 -14.05
C THR A 36 -4.08 8.97 -15.28
N SER A 37 -4.11 9.75 -16.37
CA SER A 37 -4.60 9.30 -17.68
C SER A 37 -3.92 8.01 -18.19
N ASP A 38 -2.65 7.81 -17.85
CA ASP A 38 -1.79 6.80 -18.50
C ASP A 38 -1.21 5.76 -17.55
N SER A 39 -1.43 5.91 -16.23
CA SER A 39 -0.79 5.07 -15.22
C SER A 39 -1.69 4.81 -14.02
N GLU A 40 -1.54 3.63 -13.41
CA GLU A 40 -2.15 3.25 -12.14
C GLU A 40 -1.07 2.69 -11.22
N TRP A 41 -1.15 3.01 -9.93
CA TRP A 41 -0.26 2.46 -8.91
C TRP A 41 -1.01 2.19 -7.61
N ILE A 42 -0.51 1.22 -6.85
CA ILE A 42 -0.97 0.91 -5.50
C ILE A 42 0.18 1.17 -4.54
N PHE A 43 -0.14 1.75 -3.38
CA PHE A 43 0.83 1.97 -2.32
C PHE A 43 0.23 1.76 -0.94
N LEU A 44 1.09 1.45 0.02
CA LEU A 44 0.81 1.56 1.45
C LEU A 44 1.47 2.83 1.97
N GLY A 45 0.71 3.68 2.66
CA GLY A 45 1.25 4.84 3.37
C GLY A 45 1.27 4.60 4.87
N PHE A 46 2.22 5.24 5.56
CA PHE A 46 2.43 5.07 6.99
C PHE A 46 2.61 6.41 7.70
N SER A 47 2.11 6.51 8.94
CA SER A 47 2.32 7.71 9.79
C SER A 47 3.75 7.83 10.30
N SER A 48 4.50 6.73 10.32
CA SER A 48 5.94 6.67 10.62
C SER A 48 6.65 5.92 9.52
N THR A 49 7.81 6.39 9.10
CA THR A 49 8.62 5.77 8.03
C THR A 49 8.90 4.29 8.37
N PRO A 50 8.50 3.34 7.51
CA PRO A 50 8.80 1.93 7.72
C PRO A 50 10.30 1.67 7.77
N ASN A 51 10.76 1.06 8.87
CA ASN A 51 12.14 0.59 9.02
C ASN A 51 12.11 -0.93 8.99
N LEU A 52 12.26 -1.51 7.79
CA LEU A 52 12.03 -2.93 7.55
C LEU A 52 13.34 -3.71 7.51
N ASN A 53 13.37 -4.91 8.09
CA ASN A 53 14.49 -5.84 7.87
C ASN A 53 14.17 -6.80 6.71
N ARG A 54 15.16 -7.64 6.36
CA ARG A 54 15.07 -8.66 5.30
C ARG A 54 14.70 -8.07 3.94
N THR A 55 15.17 -6.86 3.69
CA THR A 55 15.03 -6.17 2.40
C THR A 55 16.26 -6.37 1.54
N GLU A 56 16.06 -6.37 0.23
CA GLU A 56 17.14 -6.29 -0.77
C GLU A 56 17.45 -4.81 -1.00
N LEU A 57 18.70 -4.40 -0.73
CA LEU A 57 19.19 -3.05 -0.98
C LEU A 57 19.49 -2.89 -2.47
N LEU A 58 18.89 -1.89 -3.11
CA LEU A 58 19.11 -1.52 -4.50
C LEU A 58 19.47 -0.03 -4.56
N ASP A 59 19.81 0.47 -5.75
CA ASP A 59 20.23 1.86 -5.91
C ASP A 59 19.09 2.85 -5.62
N GLY A 60 19.11 3.48 -4.44
CA GLY A 60 18.13 4.47 -3.99
C GLY A 60 16.82 3.92 -3.42
N PHE A 61 16.64 2.60 -3.36
CA PHE A 61 15.44 1.98 -2.80
C PHE A 61 15.68 0.58 -2.22
N ASN A 62 14.75 0.15 -1.37
CA ASN A 62 14.67 -1.21 -0.87
C ASN A 62 13.61 -1.98 -1.64
N ARG A 63 13.88 -3.24 -1.95
CA ARG A 63 12.88 -4.21 -2.41
C ARG A 63 12.53 -5.15 -1.26
N ILE A 64 11.23 -5.33 -1.03
CA ILE A 64 10.69 -6.14 0.06
C ILE A 64 9.85 -7.25 -0.55
N LYS A 65 10.18 -8.51 -0.22
CA LYS A 65 9.36 -9.68 -0.56
C LYS A 65 8.65 -10.12 0.71
N THR A 66 7.32 -10.12 0.70
CA THR A 66 6.52 -10.49 1.87
C THR A 66 5.20 -11.13 1.43
N ARG A 67 4.38 -11.54 2.40
CA ARG A 67 3.05 -12.10 2.17
C ARG A 67 1.98 -11.07 2.49
N ALA A 68 0.95 -11.05 1.67
CA ALA A 68 -0.28 -10.36 1.93
C ALA A 68 -1.45 -11.35 1.89
N ARG A 69 -2.51 -11.05 2.63
CA ARG A 69 -3.76 -11.81 2.59
C ARG A 69 -4.90 -10.90 2.14
N PHE A 70 -5.63 -11.34 1.13
CA PHE A 70 -6.82 -10.68 0.59
C PHE A 70 -8.02 -11.58 0.90
N ASN A 71 -8.91 -11.16 1.80
CA ASN A 71 -9.87 -12.05 2.46
C ASN A 71 -9.18 -13.30 3.05
N GLU A 72 -9.39 -14.47 2.47
CA GLU A 72 -8.77 -15.75 2.88
C GLU A 72 -7.59 -16.16 1.98
N SER A 73 -7.32 -15.42 0.90
CA SER A 73 -6.27 -15.76 -0.06
C SER A 73 -4.95 -15.12 0.32
N VAL A 74 -3.97 -15.95 0.74
CA VAL A 74 -2.59 -15.52 0.97
C VAL A 74 -1.80 -15.57 -0.32
N VAL A 75 -1.09 -14.49 -0.63
CA VAL A 75 -0.22 -14.38 -1.81
C VAL A 75 1.09 -13.68 -1.47
N ASP A 76 2.16 -14.09 -2.14
CA ASP A 76 3.42 -13.35 -2.08
C ASP A 76 3.32 -12.05 -2.88
N VAL A 77 3.86 -10.97 -2.33
CA VAL A 77 3.91 -9.65 -2.95
C VAL A 77 5.31 -9.08 -2.90
N VAL A 78 5.61 -8.24 -3.88
CA VAL A 78 6.85 -7.48 -3.93
C VAL A 78 6.50 -6.00 -3.77
N LEU A 79 7.12 -5.37 -2.80
CA LEU A 79 7.02 -3.94 -2.53
C LEU A 79 8.36 -3.26 -2.78
N THR A 80 8.32 -1.98 -3.13
CA THR A 80 9.50 -1.12 -3.19
C THR A 80 9.33 0.07 -2.25
N GLN A 81 10.43 0.50 -1.64
CA GLN A 81 10.48 1.66 -0.76
C GLN A 81 11.68 2.51 -1.17
N ARG A 82 11.45 3.71 -1.70
CA ARG A 82 12.52 4.71 -1.80
C ARG A 82 13.07 4.99 -0.40
N TRP A 83 14.39 5.07 -0.23
CA TRP A 83 14.98 5.25 1.10
C TRP A 83 14.40 6.48 1.82
N GLY A 84 14.02 6.29 3.09
CA GLY A 84 13.37 7.32 3.92
C GLY A 84 11.90 7.58 3.61
N SER A 85 11.31 6.95 2.59
CA SER A 85 9.90 7.13 2.24
C SER A 85 8.97 6.47 3.25
N SER A 86 7.90 7.18 3.61
CA SER A 86 6.76 6.64 4.36
C SER A 86 5.76 5.88 3.49
N PHE A 87 6.16 5.53 2.26
CA PHE A 87 5.34 4.80 1.29
C PHE A 87 6.05 3.55 0.78
N LEU A 88 5.30 2.45 0.73
CA LEU A 88 5.69 1.21 0.06
C LEU A 88 4.83 1.04 -1.20
N HIS A 89 5.43 0.89 -2.36
CA HIS A 89 4.70 0.71 -3.63
C HIS A 89 4.67 -0.75 -4.03
N PHE A 90 3.54 -1.25 -4.53
CA PHE A 90 3.49 -2.59 -5.11
C PHE A 90 4.20 -2.59 -6.47
N SER A 91 5.10 -3.56 -6.68
CA SER A 91 5.84 -3.66 -7.95
C SER A 91 4.98 -4.17 -9.11
N GLU A 92 3.88 -4.86 -8.83
CA GLU A 92 2.98 -5.45 -9.84
C GLU A 92 1.53 -4.97 -9.65
N PRO A 93 1.23 -3.65 -9.78
CA PRO A 93 -0.09 -3.12 -9.47
C PRO A 93 -1.20 -3.79 -10.30
N LYS A 94 -0.96 -4.12 -11.57
CA LYS A 94 -1.92 -4.83 -12.43
C LYS A 94 -2.38 -6.19 -11.87
N ARG A 95 -1.51 -6.89 -11.13
CA ARG A 95 -1.83 -8.17 -10.48
C ARG A 95 -2.57 -7.98 -9.15
N ILE A 96 -2.34 -6.85 -8.48
CA ILE A 96 -2.81 -6.57 -7.12
C ILE A 96 -4.16 -5.84 -7.13
N THR A 97 -4.37 -4.88 -8.02
CA THR A 97 -5.61 -4.09 -8.11
C THR A 97 -6.87 -4.96 -8.18
N PRO A 98 -6.96 -6.01 -9.02
CA PRO A 98 -8.14 -6.87 -9.05
C PRO A 98 -8.43 -7.55 -7.70
N ARG A 99 -7.40 -7.92 -6.94
CA ARG A 99 -7.54 -8.53 -5.62
C ARG A 99 -8.10 -7.54 -4.60
N ILE A 100 -7.68 -6.28 -4.67
CA ILE A 100 -8.21 -5.20 -3.83
C ILE A 100 -9.70 -4.98 -4.13
N ILE A 101 -10.07 -4.90 -5.41
CA ILE A 101 -11.46 -4.71 -5.86
C ILE A 101 -12.37 -5.86 -5.41
N GLN A 102 -11.86 -7.09 -5.43
CA GLN A 102 -12.64 -8.30 -5.11
C GLN A 102 -12.66 -8.66 -3.62
N SER A 103 -11.97 -7.89 -2.77
CA SER A 103 -11.80 -8.21 -1.36
C SER A 103 -12.39 -7.14 -0.45
N ASN A 104 -12.85 -7.57 0.73
CA ASN A 104 -13.33 -6.70 1.78
C ASN A 104 -12.26 -6.46 2.85
N THR A 105 -11.24 -7.31 2.92
CA THR A 105 -10.13 -7.16 3.86
C THR A 105 -8.79 -7.38 3.17
N PHE A 106 -7.79 -6.62 3.62
CA PHE A 106 -6.39 -6.79 3.23
C PHE A 106 -5.50 -6.78 4.46
N LEU A 107 -4.67 -7.80 4.62
CA LEU A 107 -3.69 -7.92 5.68
C LEU A 107 -2.29 -7.96 5.07
N ILE A 108 -1.39 -7.13 5.58
CA ILE A 108 0.04 -7.16 5.20
C ILE A 108 0.91 -7.53 6.39
N GLU A 109 1.84 -8.46 6.17
CA GLU A 109 2.91 -8.78 7.12
C GLU A 109 4.16 -8.00 6.76
N LEU A 110 4.74 -7.27 7.72
CA LEU A 110 5.97 -6.51 7.53
C LEU A 110 6.96 -6.86 8.63
N ASN A 111 8.18 -7.26 8.26
CA ASN A 111 9.25 -7.51 9.24
C ASN A 111 9.87 -6.18 9.67
N TRP A 112 9.41 -5.66 10.80
CA TRP A 112 9.76 -4.30 11.24
C TRP A 112 10.92 -4.35 12.24
N HIS A 113 11.86 -3.41 12.11
CA HIS A 113 13.06 -3.37 12.93
C HIS A 113 12.72 -3.35 14.43
N ARG A 114 13.15 -4.40 15.16
CA ARG A 114 12.91 -4.62 16.60
C ARG A 114 11.44 -4.86 17.00
N GLN A 115 10.54 -5.20 16.08
CA GLN A 115 9.11 -5.41 16.37
C GLN A 115 8.59 -6.78 15.88
N ASP A 116 9.49 -7.69 15.48
CA ASP A 116 9.18 -8.93 14.75
C ASP A 116 8.29 -8.67 13.51
N ASN A 117 7.46 -9.65 13.14
CA ASN A 117 6.47 -9.49 12.07
C ASN A 117 5.27 -8.71 12.60
N VAL A 118 5.03 -7.54 12.02
CA VAL A 118 3.92 -6.64 12.32
C VAL A 118 2.85 -6.78 11.25
N HIS A 119 1.59 -6.88 11.67
CA HIS A 119 0.45 -7.06 10.77
C HIS A 119 -0.46 -5.85 10.81
N PHE A 120 -0.82 -5.33 9.64
CA PHE A 120 -1.84 -4.27 9.49
C PHE A 120 -3.01 -4.83 8.71
N GLU A 121 -4.21 -4.78 9.30
CA GLU A 121 -5.46 -5.18 8.63
C GLU A 121 -6.25 -3.94 8.22
N ILE A 122 -6.46 -3.82 6.91
CA ILE A 122 -7.11 -2.68 6.25
C ILE A 122 -8.46 -3.14 5.73
N ASN A 123 -9.49 -2.35 6.05
CA ASN A 123 -10.83 -2.54 5.50
C ASN A 123 -10.87 -2.07 4.05
N LEU A 124 -11.28 -2.95 3.14
CA LEU A 124 -11.47 -2.71 1.72
C LEU A 124 -12.94 -2.66 1.30
N THR A 125 -13.88 -2.65 2.25
CA THR A 125 -15.31 -2.50 1.94
C THR A 125 -15.52 -1.19 1.15
N GLY A 126 -16.10 -1.31 -0.04
CA GLY A 126 -16.32 -0.17 -0.96
C GLY A 126 -15.12 0.17 -1.85
N SER A 127 -14.01 -0.58 -1.80
CA SER A 127 -12.81 -0.35 -2.62
C SER A 127 -13.11 -0.38 -4.11
N ALA A 128 -13.97 -1.30 -4.57
CA ALA A 128 -14.37 -1.44 -5.96
C ALA A 128 -14.95 -0.13 -6.52
N ALA A 129 -15.96 0.42 -5.83
CA ALA A 129 -16.62 1.65 -6.24
C ALA A 129 -15.67 2.86 -6.17
N ALA A 130 -14.84 2.94 -5.12
CA ALA A 130 -13.87 4.03 -4.98
C ALA A 130 -12.80 4.02 -6.08
N ILE A 131 -12.29 2.84 -6.45
CA ILE A 131 -11.32 2.69 -7.54
C ILE A 131 -11.96 2.99 -8.90
N GLU A 132 -13.19 2.53 -9.12
CA GLU A 132 -13.95 2.86 -10.34
C GLU A 132 -14.16 4.36 -10.48
N GLN A 133 -14.58 5.04 -9.40
CA GLN A 133 -14.73 6.49 -9.39
C GLN A 133 -13.41 7.22 -9.69
N ALA A 134 -12.31 6.78 -9.09
CA ALA A 134 -10.99 7.34 -9.36
C ALA A 134 -10.59 7.18 -10.84
N ARG A 135 -10.83 6.00 -11.42
CA ARG A 135 -10.58 5.72 -12.84
C ARG A 135 -11.43 6.58 -13.77
N THR A 136 -12.72 6.75 -13.48
CA THR A 136 -13.59 7.64 -14.26
C THR A 136 -13.06 9.07 -14.25
N GLN A 137 -12.59 9.56 -13.09
CA GLN A 137 -12.00 10.89 -12.99
C GLN A 137 -10.70 10.99 -13.79
N CYS A 138 -9.77 10.03 -13.63
CA CYS A 138 -8.53 9.95 -14.42
C CYS A 138 -8.77 9.93 -15.93
N GLY A 139 -9.75 9.14 -16.40
CA GLY A 139 -10.10 9.07 -17.81
C GLY A 139 -10.83 10.30 -18.34
N SER A 140 -11.52 11.04 -17.47
CA SER A 140 -12.20 12.29 -17.85
C SER A 140 -11.26 13.48 -18.01
N ILE A 141 -10.10 13.46 -17.34
CA ILE A 141 -9.07 14.50 -17.42
C ILE A 141 -8.29 14.45 -18.75
N ALA A 142 -8.33 13.32 -19.46
CA ALA A 142 -7.66 13.13 -20.76
C ALA A 142 -8.45 13.69 -21.96
N LYS A 143 -9.55 14.43 -21.73
CA LYS A 143 -10.41 15.01 -22.79
C LYS A 143 -10.37 16.53 -22.79
#